data_AF-A0A1X1X648-F1
#
_entry.id   AF-A0A1X1X648-F1
#
_cell.length_a   1.000
_cell.length_b   1.000
_cell.length_c   1.000
_cell.angle_alpha   90.00
_cell.angle_beta   90.00
_cell.angle_gamma   90.00
#
_symmetry.space_group_name_H-M   'P 1'
#
loop_
_entity.id
_entity.type
_entity.pdbx_description
1 polymer ?
#
loop_
_entity_poly.entity_id
_entity_poly.type
_entity_poly.pdbx_seq_one_letter_code
_entity_poly.pdbx_strand_id
1 'polypeptide(L)'
;MILWSNNSDALNHGDHRSGRHEHHHMGSMPSTSSTPSPSTASWGWLEFGAIAVSVLGLAWWLVRRTKASSLIAAAGLATFAASPIARTWATQSHLIAMVALEILLVFAPLLAVRAVPMPVETQRASPRRGTATVFAIGPGLLYGSLLIVVHVPAVHHRAAERGVVPIWVATLALLIGVAYWAAVLRTGGMVTLAVRRSILIGAQEVAAFIGLLSLFGAWGAMAHKSPLDLSSTVDQRLGGLFMMVTCGVVAIPIAAKLRLSPAETGDQRSKTRMAAMRLSAHQFVPRSRSPRAAIMGDDVWDV
;
A
#
# COMPACT_ATOMS: atom_id res chain seq x y z
N MET A 1 33.04 -12.66 -0.75
CA MET A 1 33.57 -13.81 -1.52
C MET A 1 32.38 -14.33 -2.30
N ILE A 2 32.08 -13.81 -3.49
CA ILE A 2 32.74 -14.08 -4.78
C ILE A 2 32.90 -12.77 -5.56
N LEU A 3 34.12 -12.51 -6.00
CA LEU A 3 34.50 -11.48 -6.97
C LEU A 3 34.32 -12.10 -8.37
N TRP A 4 33.59 -11.44 -9.27
CA TRP A 4 33.72 -11.76 -10.70
C TRP A 4 34.58 -10.69 -11.36
N SER A 5 35.77 -11.15 -11.74
CA SER A 5 36.84 -10.45 -12.43
C SER A 5 36.49 -10.11 -13.88
N ASN A 6 36.96 -8.94 -14.29
CA ASN A 6 37.21 -8.53 -15.68
C ASN A 6 38.39 -9.31 -16.31
N ASN A 7 38.56 -9.11 -17.63
CA ASN A 7 39.58 -9.63 -18.57
C ASN A 7 39.30 -11.06 -19.11
N SER A 8 39.42 -11.32 -20.42
CA SER A 8 40.50 -10.86 -21.30
C SER A 8 40.11 -10.84 -22.78
N ASP A 9 40.85 -10.00 -23.49
CA ASP A 9 41.00 -9.87 -24.93
C ASP A 9 41.31 -11.16 -25.72
N ALA A 10 41.23 -10.97 -27.04
CA ALA A 10 42.03 -11.62 -28.07
C ALA A 10 41.61 -13.04 -28.50
N LEU A 11 40.99 -13.10 -29.69
CA LEU A 11 41.46 -13.96 -30.77
C LEU A 11 41.11 -13.30 -32.11
N ASN A 12 42.07 -12.52 -32.59
CA ASN A 12 42.14 -11.95 -33.92
C ASN A 12 43.12 -12.84 -34.71
N HIS A 13 42.61 -13.69 -35.59
CA HIS A 13 43.39 -14.32 -36.65
C HIS A 13 42.52 -14.36 -37.90
N GLY A 14 42.94 -13.59 -38.90
CA GLY A 14 42.28 -13.53 -40.19
C GLY A 14 42.56 -14.75 -41.04
N ASP A 15 41.74 -14.92 -42.07
CA ASP A 15 42.24 -15.51 -43.31
C ASP A 15 41.49 -14.95 -44.52
N HIS A 16 42.26 -14.70 -45.58
CA HIS A 16 41.82 -14.14 -46.85
C HIS A 16 41.11 -15.19 -47.68
N ARG A 17 39.94 -14.86 -48.26
CA ARG A 17 39.52 -15.46 -49.53
C ARG A 17 38.75 -14.47 -50.40
N SER A 18 39.44 -14.00 -51.44
CA SER A 18 38.83 -13.41 -52.63
C SER A 18 37.99 -14.47 -53.33
N GLY A 19 36.72 -14.16 -53.62
CA GLY A 19 35.86 -15.05 -54.39
C GLY A 19 34.61 -14.34 -54.90
N ARG A 20 34.69 -13.92 -56.16
CA ARG A 20 33.60 -13.72 -57.13
C ARG A 20 32.40 -12.83 -56.76
N HIS A 21 32.33 -11.74 -57.52
CA HIS A 21 31.10 -11.12 -57.99
C HIS A 21 30.13 -12.16 -58.56
N GLU A 22 29.00 -12.35 -57.90
CA GLU A 22 27.75 -12.79 -58.53
C GLU A 22 26.71 -11.68 -58.30
N HIS A 23 26.42 -10.94 -59.37
CA HIS A 23 25.29 -10.02 -59.41
C HIS A 23 24.01 -10.83 -59.54
N HIS A 24 23.53 -11.37 -58.43
CA HIS A 24 22.17 -11.87 -58.33
C HIS A 24 21.24 -10.66 -58.21
N HIS A 25 20.39 -10.49 -59.21
CA HIS A 25 19.21 -9.63 -59.16
C HIS A 25 18.35 -10.03 -57.96
N MET A 26 18.58 -9.41 -56.81
CA MET A 26 17.60 -9.40 -55.73
C MET A 26 16.43 -8.56 -56.22
N GLY A 27 15.36 -9.24 -56.61
CA GLY A 27 14.04 -8.63 -56.72
C GLY A 27 13.80 -7.81 -55.46
N SER A 28 13.46 -6.55 -55.66
CA SER A 28 13.02 -5.63 -54.62
C SER A 28 11.87 -6.27 -53.87
N MET A 29 12.18 -6.95 -52.75
CA MET A 29 11.17 -7.28 -51.78
C MET A 29 10.60 -5.93 -51.30
N PRO A 30 9.28 -5.73 -51.34
CA PRO A 30 8.69 -4.55 -50.74
C PRO A 30 9.11 -4.56 -49.29
N SER A 31 9.84 -3.52 -48.89
CA SER A 31 10.17 -3.24 -47.50
C SER A 31 8.86 -3.07 -46.74
N THR A 32 8.32 -4.17 -46.23
CA THR A 32 7.29 -4.20 -45.18
C THR A 32 7.94 -3.81 -43.85
N SER A 33 8.61 -2.67 -43.83
CA SER A 33 8.91 -1.93 -42.60
C SER A 33 7.66 -1.15 -42.20
N SER A 34 6.53 -1.84 -42.08
CA SER A 34 5.44 -1.38 -41.22
C SER A 34 5.74 -1.91 -39.83
N THR A 35 6.87 -1.50 -39.25
CA THR A 35 7.02 -1.52 -37.80
C THR A 35 5.84 -0.68 -37.31
N PRO A 36 4.85 -1.26 -36.59
CA PRO A 36 3.77 -0.46 -36.04
C PRO A 36 4.45 0.63 -35.21
N SER A 37 4.29 1.89 -35.64
CA SER A 37 4.76 3.01 -34.84
C SER A 37 4.15 2.83 -33.45
N PRO A 38 4.95 2.95 -32.37
CA PRO A 38 4.42 2.82 -31.03
C PRO A 38 3.23 3.76 -30.93
N SER A 39 2.05 3.22 -30.61
CA SER A 39 0.83 4.01 -30.54
C SER A 39 1.10 5.19 -29.60
N THR A 40 1.24 6.38 -30.16
CA THR A 40 1.40 7.59 -29.38
C THR A 40 0.08 7.78 -28.65
N ALA A 41 0.02 7.37 -27.38
CA ALA A 41 -1.17 7.54 -26.57
C ALA A 41 -1.52 9.04 -26.56
N SER A 42 -2.59 9.41 -27.26
CA SER A 42 -3.06 10.78 -27.34
C SER A 42 -3.90 11.10 -26.10
N TRP A 43 -3.70 12.30 -25.57
CA TRP A 43 -4.51 12.79 -24.47
C TRP A 43 -5.96 12.98 -24.93
N GLY A 44 -6.90 12.30 -24.28
CA GLY A 44 -8.32 12.48 -24.50
C GLY A 44 -8.94 13.48 -23.52
N TRP A 45 -10.13 13.96 -23.86
CA TRP A 45 -10.93 14.82 -22.98
C TRP A 45 -11.29 14.15 -21.66
N LEU A 46 -11.39 12.82 -21.64
CA LEU A 46 -11.68 12.05 -20.42
C LEU A 46 -10.52 12.12 -19.42
N GLU A 47 -9.28 12.08 -19.88
CA GLU A 47 -8.08 12.19 -19.06
C GLU A 47 -7.98 13.58 -18.43
N PHE A 48 -8.16 14.64 -19.23
CA PHE A 48 -8.21 16.01 -18.73
C PHE A 48 -9.36 16.22 -17.76
N GLY A 49 -10.53 15.67 -18.07
CA GLY A 49 -11.69 15.68 -17.19
C GLY A 49 -11.40 14.98 -15.86
N ALA A 50 -10.77 13.80 -15.88
CA ALA A 50 -10.41 13.05 -14.68
C ALA A 50 -9.39 13.81 -13.82
N ILE A 51 -8.37 14.43 -14.43
CA ILE A 51 -7.41 15.29 -13.71
C ILE A 51 -8.14 16.48 -13.08
N ALA A 52 -8.96 17.20 -13.86
CA ALA A 52 -9.69 18.36 -13.38
C ALA A 52 -10.61 17.99 -12.21
N VAL A 53 -11.38 16.91 -12.34
CA VAL A 53 -12.25 16.38 -11.28
C VAL A 53 -11.44 15.98 -10.04
N SER A 54 -10.28 15.35 -10.23
CA SER A 54 -9.39 14.98 -9.11
C SER A 54 -8.90 16.21 -8.35
N VAL A 55 -8.37 17.20 -9.08
CA VAL A 55 -7.81 18.42 -8.50
C VAL A 55 -8.89 19.24 -7.81
N LEU A 56 -10.02 19.46 -8.47
CA LEU A 56 -11.15 20.20 -7.90
C LEU A 56 -11.75 19.47 -6.70
N GLY A 57 -11.92 18.14 -6.80
CA GLY A 57 -12.39 17.31 -5.69
C GLY A 57 -11.44 17.36 -4.50
N LEU A 58 -10.13 17.28 -4.73
CA LEU A 58 -9.12 17.35 -3.67
C LEU A 58 -9.04 18.73 -3.04
N ALA A 59 -9.04 19.80 -3.83
CA ALA A 59 -9.07 21.18 -3.34
C ALA A 59 -10.34 21.43 -2.51
N TRP A 60 -11.49 20.99 -3.01
CA TRP A 60 -12.75 21.07 -2.28
C TRP A 60 -12.71 20.27 -0.97
N TRP A 61 -12.11 19.07 -1.00
CA TRP A 61 -11.93 18.25 0.18
C TRP A 61 -11.00 18.90 1.20
N LEU A 62 -9.90 19.52 0.77
CA LEU A 62 -8.97 20.20 1.67
C LEU A 62 -9.65 21.33 2.45
N VAL A 63 -10.58 22.07 1.79
CA VAL A 63 -11.33 23.18 2.37
C VAL A 63 -12.50 22.71 3.24
N ARG A 64 -13.37 21.84 2.72
CA ARG A 64 -14.64 21.50 3.37
C ARG A 64 -14.65 20.14 4.09
N ARG A 65 -13.67 19.28 3.82
CA ARG A 65 -13.51 17.96 4.44
C ARG A 65 -14.78 17.08 4.37
N THR A 66 -15.60 17.27 3.33
CA THR A 66 -16.87 16.53 3.16
C THR A 66 -16.64 15.14 2.58
N LYS A 67 -17.60 14.22 2.83
CA LYS A 67 -17.56 12.86 2.27
C LYS A 67 -17.66 12.87 0.75
N ALA A 68 -18.55 13.69 0.19
CA ALA A 68 -18.76 13.80 -1.25
C ALA A 68 -17.49 14.26 -1.99
N SER A 69 -16.82 15.32 -1.51
CA SER A 69 -15.57 15.79 -2.12
C SER A 69 -14.45 14.74 -2.07
N SER A 70 -14.37 13.98 -0.98
CA SER A 70 -13.43 12.85 -0.84
C SER A 70 -13.69 11.74 -1.85
N LEU A 71 -14.96 11.37 -2.08
CA LEU A 71 -15.33 10.36 -3.08
C LEU A 71 -15.09 10.84 -4.51
N ILE A 72 -15.40 12.11 -4.80
CA ILE A 72 -15.14 12.71 -6.11
C ILE A 72 -13.64 12.70 -6.40
N ALA A 73 -12.80 13.10 -5.43
CA ALA A 73 -11.35 13.04 -5.56
C ALA A 73 -10.84 11.61 -5.76
N ALA A 74 -11.36 10.65 -4.98
CA ALA A 74 -10.99 9.24 -5.10
C ALA A 74 -11.34 8.67 -6.49
N ALA A 75 -12.56 8.96 -6.98
CA ALA A 75 -13.04 8.50 -8.27
C ALA A 75 -12.21 9.13 -9.41
N GLY A 76 -11.98 10.45 -9.39
CA GLY A 76 -11.16 11.12 -10.38
C GLY A 76 -9.74 10.53 -10.45
N LEU A 77 -9.11 10.33 -9.29
CA LEU A 77 -7.75 9.78 -9.20
C LEU A 77 -7.70 8.35 -9.75
N ALA A 78 -8.65 7.50 -9.36
CA ALA A 78 -8.74 6.13 -9.85
C ALA A 78 -9.00 6.08 -11.36
N THR A 79 -9.91 6.91 -11.88
CA THR A 79 -10.19 7.01 -13.32
C THR A 79 -8.97 7.47 -14.09
N PHE A 80 -8.23 8.47 -13.59
CA PHE A 80 -7.00 8.93 -14.21
C PHE A 80 -5.92 7.83 -14.23
N ALA A 81 -5.64 7.20 -13.09
CA ALA A 81 -4.64 6.14 -13.01
C ALA A 81 -5.01 4.87 -13.81
N ALA A 82 -6.31 4.61 -14.01
CA ALA A 82 -6.82 3.51 -14.83
C ALA A 82 -7.03 3.89 -16.31
N SER A 83 -6.77 5.14 -16.70
CA SER A 83 -6.94 5.60 -18.07
C SER A 83 -6.04 4.83 -19.06
N PRO A 84 -6.41 4.73 -20.35
CA PRO A 84 -5.55 4.14 -21.37
C PRO A 84 -4.15 4.77 -21.39
N ILE A 85 -4.04 6.10 -21.31
CA ILE A 85 -2.75 6.79 -21.36
C ILE A 85 -1.84 6.41 -20.18
N ALA A 86 -2.37 6.42 -18.95
CA ALA A 86 -1.59 6.06 -17.77
C ALA A 86 -1.13 4.61 -17.83
N ARG A 87 -2.00 3.71 -18.32
CA ARG A 87 -1.70 2.28 -18.47
C ARG A 87 -0.69 1.99 -19.59
N THR A 88 -0.68 2.78 -20.66
CA THR A 88 0.33 2.67 -21.71
C THR A 88 1.66 3.26 -21.24
N TRP A 89 1.66 4.43 -20.62
CA TRP A 89 2.89 5.05 -20.11
C TRP A 89 3.52 4.26 -18.97
N ALA A 90 2.73 3.56 -18.15
CA ALA A 90 3.23 2.66 -17.12
C ALA A 90 4.02 1.46 -17.68
N THR A 91 3.85 1.07 -18.95
CA THR A 91 4.70 0.03 -19.57
C THR A 91 6.05 0.58 -20.05
N GLN A 92 6.21 1.91 -20.09
CA GLN A 92 7.38 2.60 -20.62
C GLN A 92 8.19 3.34 -19.54
N SER A 93 7.56 3.70 -18.42
CA SER A 93 8.19 4.36 -17.27
C SER A 93 7.80 3.66 -15.98
N HIS A 94 8.81 3.24 -15.22
CA HIS A 94 8.68 2.72 -13.87
C HIS A 94 8.16 3.79 -12.91
N LEU A 95 8.61 5.04 -13.03
CA LEU A 95 8.06 6.15 -12.23
C LEU A 95 6.56 6.32 -12.44
N ILE A 96 6.09 6.34 -13.69
CA ILE A 96 4.65 6.46 -13.98
C ILE A 96 3.89 5.24 -13.47
N ALA A 97 4.45 4.05 -13.61
CA ALA A 97 3.87 2.84 -13.03
C ALA A 97 3.72 2.95 -11.50
N MET A 98 4.74 3.47 -10.80
CA MET A 98 4.68 3.69 -9.35
C MET A 98 3.66 4.73 -8.96
N VAL A 99 3.58 5.86 -9.68
CA VAL A 99 2.57 6.90 -9.44
C VAL A 99 1.15 6.34 -9.60
N ALA A 100 0.88 5.63 -10.70
CA ALA A 100 -0.42 5.01 -10.93
C ALA A 100 -0.76 3.97 -9.87
N LEU A 101 0.21 3.14 -9.50
CA LEU A 101 0.05 2.11 -8.47
C LEU A 101 -0.25 2.71 -7.09
N GLU A 102 0.48 3.74 -6.66
CA GLU A 102 0.25 4.45 -5.40
C GLU A 102 -1.10 5.19 -5.38
N ILE A 103 -1.51 5.77 -6.52
CA ILE A 103 -2.86 6.34 -6.65
C ILE A 103 -3.92 5.26 -6.37
N LEU A 104 -3.79 4.09 -6.99
CA LEU A 104 -4.77 3.01 -6.90
C LEU A 104 -4.71 2.25 -5.58
N LEU A 105 -3.54 2.09 -4.96
CA LEU A 105 -3.36 1.32 -3.73
C LEU A 105 -3.44 2.17 -2.47
N VAL A 106 -3.13 3.46 -2.54
CA VAL A 106 -2.97 4.32 -1.36
C VAL A 106 -3.95 5.49 -1.41
N PHE A 107 -3.79 6.42 -2.35
CA PHE A 107 -4.50 7.70 -2.29
C PHE A 107 -6.01 7.56 -2.50
N ALA A 108 -6.45 6.93 -3.61
CA ALA A 108 -7.87 6.75 -3.89
C ALA A 108 -8.55 5.86 -2.83
N PRO A 109 -7.97 4.71 -2.42
CA PRO A 109 -8.51 3.93 -1.31
C PRO A 109 -8.65 4.67 0.00
N LEU A 110 -7.65 5.44 0.44
CA LEU A 110 -7.73 6.19 1.69
C LEU A 110 -8.84 7.24 1.66
N LEU A 111 -8.99 7.94 0.53
CA LEU A 111 -10.06 8.91 0.32
C LEU A 111 -11.45 8.23 0.32
N ALA A 112 -11.58 7.06 -0.32
CA ALA A 112 -12.81 6.29 -0.33
C ALA A 112 -13.17 5.75 1.06
N VAL A 113 -12.22 5.09 1.73
CA VAL A 113 -12.35 4.53 3.07
C VAL A 113 -12.59 5.63 4.11
N ARG A 114 -12.19 6.88 3.88
CA ARG A 114 -12.54 7.98 4.78
C ARG A 114 -13.97 8.49 4.60
N ALA A 115 -14.52 8.40 3.38
CA ALA A 115 -15.83 8.95 3.08
C ALA A 115 -16.99 8.08 3.56
N VAL A 116 -16.79 6.76 3.67
CA VAL A 116 -17.85 5.85 4.10
C VAL A 116 -18.13 6.06 5.61
N PRO A 117 -19.38 6.05 6.08
CA PRO A 117 -19.66 6.08 7.52
C PRO A 117 -19.07 4.86 8.24
N MET A 118 -18.71 5.02 9.52
CA MET A 118 -18.52 3.87 10.41
C MET A 118 -19.91 3.41 10.87
N PRO A 119 -20.24 2.11 10.81
CA PRO A 119 -21.45 1.61 11.46
C PRO A 119 -21.36 1.93 12.95
N VAL A 120 -22.29 2.74 13.47
CA VAL A 120 -22.35 3.12 14.88
C VAL A 120 -22.87 1.97 15.75
N GLU A 121 -23.41 0.91 15.14
CA GLU A 121 -24.12 -0.13 15.87
C GLU A 121 -23.98 -1.51 15.22
N THR A 122 -23.08 -2.32 15.76
CA THR A 122 -23.18 -3.79 15.74
C THR A 122 -22.53 -4.37 17.00
N GLN A 123 -22.94 -3.87 18.17
CA GLN A 123 -22.64 -4.51 19.46
C GLN A 123 -23.42 -5.83 19.70
N ARG A 124 -24.39 -6.19 18.83
CA ARG A 124 -25.29 -7.34 19.08
C ARG A 124 -24.84 -8.67 18.49
N ALA A 125 -23.83 -8.71 17.63
CA ALA A 125 -23.20 -9.95 17.23
C ALA A 125 -21.72 -9.67 17.03
N SER A 126 -20.92 -9.83 18.09
CA SER A 126 -19.48 -9.85 17.92
C SER A 126 -19.16 -11.04 17.02
N PRO A 127 -18.68 -10.86 15.78
CA PRO A 127 -18.04 -11.97 15.10
C PRO A 127 -16.95 -12.51 16.03
N ARG A 128 -16.77 -13.83 16.07
CA ARG A 128 -15.67 -14.43 16.83
C ARG A 128 -14.40 -13.68 16.43
N ARG A 129 -13.68 -13.09 17.41
CA ARG A 129 -12.48 -12.26 17.17
C ARG A 129 -11.50 -12.90 16.18
N GLY A 130 -11.41 -14.23 16.17
CA GLY A 130 -10.62 -15.00 15.21
C GLY A 130 -11.05 -14.79 13.74
N THR A 131 -12.35 -14.85 13.44
CA THR A 131 -12.88 -14.65 12.08
C THR A 131 -12.59 -13.24 11.58
N ALA A 132 -12.85 -12.22 12.40
CA ALA A 132 -12.53 -10.83 12.06
C ALA A 132 -11.03 -10.59 11.82
N THR A 133 -10.17 -11.30 12.57
CA THR A 133 -8.71 -11.23 12.41
C THR A 133 -8.25 -11.83 11.08
N VAL A 134 -8.77 -13.00 10.70
CA VAL A 134 -8.45 -13.63 9.40
C VAL A 134 -8.87 -12.73 8.24
N PHE A 135 -10.08 -12.17 8.30
CA PHE A 135 -10.57 -11.23 7.29
C PHE A 135 -9.77 -9.92 7.23
N ALA A 136 -9.09 -9.52 8.29
CA ALA A 136 -8.20 -8.36 8.29
C ALA A 136 -6.79 -8.68 7.77
N ILE A 137 -6.25 -9.86 8.07
CA ILE A 137 -4.93 -10.30 7.61
C ILE A 137 -4.92 -10.55 6.10
N GLY A 138 -5.98 -11.15 5.55
CA GLY A 138 -6.09 -11.48 4.13
C GLY A 138 -5.77 -10.30 3.20
N PRO A 139 -6.43 -9.14 3.34
CA PRO A 139 -6.11 -7.93 2.57
C PRO A 139 -4.66 -7.46 2.72
N GLY A 140 -4.05 -7.60 3.90
CA GLY A 140 -2.63 -7.31 4.12
C GLY A 140 -1.70 -8.18 3.28
N LEU A 141 -1.97 -9.49 3.27
CA LEU A 141 -1.21 -10.46 2.46
C LEU A 141 -1.43 -10.22 0.96
N LEU A 142 -2.66 -9.92 0.53
CA LEU A 142 -2.98 -9.62 -0.87
C LEU A 142 -2.27 -8.34 -1.33
N TYR A 143 -2.25 -7.31 -0.50
CA TYR A 143 -1.55 -6.05 -0.79
C TYR A 143 -0.04 -6.29 -0.97
N GLY A 144 0.61 -6.95 -0.02
CA GLY A 144 2.04 -7.24 -0.11
C GLY A 144 2.39 -8.17 -1.29
N SER A 145 1.57 -9.19 -1.53
CA SER A 145 1.76 -10.12 -2.66
C SER A 145 1.60 -9.41 -4.00
N LEU A 146 0.60 -8.52 -4.14
CA LEU A 146 0.42 -7.73 -5.34
C LEU A 146 1.64 -6.86 -5.59
N LEU A 147 2.15 -6.16 -4.57
CA LEU A 147 3.38 -5.35 -4.68
C LEU A 147 4.56 -6.18 -5.16
N ILE A 148 4.77 -7.38 -4.60
CA ILE A 148 5.85 -8.26 -5.07
C ILE A 148 5.65 -8.62 -6.54
N VAL A 149 4.46 -9.11 -6.91
CA VAL A 149 4.14 -9.57 -8.26
C VAL A 149 4.34 -8.48 -9.31
N VAL A 150 3.85 -7.25 -9.07
CA VAL A 150 3.95 -6.16 -10.05
C VAL A 150 5.37 -5.64 -10.24
N HIS A 151 6.31 -5.99 -9.35
CA HIS A 151 7.72 -5.63 -9.45
C HIS A 151 8.61 -6.79 -9.95
N VAL A 152 8.05 -7.97 -10.22
CA VAL A 152 8.83 -9.08 -10.80
C VAL A 152 9.18 -8.75 -12.26
N PRO A 153 10.46 -8.89 -12.69
CA PRO A 153 10.90 -8.59 -14.06
C PRO A 153 10.09 -9.29 -15.16
N ALA A 154 9.67 -10.53 -14.92
CA ALA A 154 8.83 -11.28 -15.85
C ALA A 154 7.47 -10.61 -16.12
N VAL A 155 6.92 -9.89 -15.13
CA VAL A 155 5.65 -9.14 -15.29
C VAL A 155 5.89 -7.86 -16.07
N HIS A 156 7.03 -7.18 -15.85
CA HIS A 156 7.43 -6.02 -16.67
C HIS A 156 7.61 -6.40 -18.15
N HIS A 157 8.25 -7.55 -18.43
CA HIS A 157 8.44 -8.01 -19.81
C HIS A 157 7.11 -8.30 -20.50
N ARG A 158 6.20 -9.05 -19.86
CA ARG A 158 4.87 -9.34 -20.40
C ARG A 158 4.00 -8.09 -20.56
N ALA A 159 4.15 -7.10 -19.68
CA ALA A 159 3.44 -5.84 -19.81
C ALA A 159 3.97 -5.00 -20.98
N ALA A 160 5.30 -4.99 -21.18
CA ALA A 160 5.94 -4.33 -22.30
C ALA A 160 5.56 -4.98 -23.64
N GLU A 161 5.53 -6.32 -23.72
CA GLU A 161 5.07 -7.06 -24.91
C GLU A 161 3.64 -6.69 -25.32
N ARG A 162 2.76 -6.45 -24.35
CA ARG A 162 1.36 -6.06 -24.60
C ARG A 162 1.20 -4.58 -24.95
N GLY A 163 2.20 -3.75 -24.69
CA GLY A 163 2.15 -2.29 -24.87
C GLY A 163 1.20 -1.53 -23.94
N VAL A 164 0.37 -2.22 -23.16
CA VAL A 164 -0.61 -1.61 -22.23
C VAL A 164 -0.87 -2.50 -21.03
N VAL A 165 -0.96 -1.90 -19.85
CA VAL A 165 -1.41 -2.61 -18.64
C VAL A 165 -2.91 -2.93 -18.76
N PRO A 166 -3.34 -4.20 -18.56
CA PRO A 166 -4.76 -4.54 -18.61
C PRO A 166 -5.58 -3.81 -17.54
N ILE A 167 -6.79 -3.35 -17.89
CA ILE A 167 -7.64 -2.58 -16.97
C ILE A 167 -7.99 -3.35 -15.69
N TRP A 168 -8.13 -4.67 -15.78
CA TRP A 168 -8.43 -5.51 -14.62
C TRP A 168 -7.35 -5.45 -13.54
N VAL A 169 -6.08 -5.20 -13.92
CA VAL A 169 -4.98 -5.02 -12.95
C VAL A 169 -5.20 -3.76 -12.14
N ALA A 170 -5.60 -2.66 -12.79
CA ALA A 170 -5.91 -1.41 -12.12
C ALA A 170 -7.13 -1.55 -11.19
N THR A 171 -8.17 -2.24 -11.65
CA THR A 171 -9.36 -2.55 -10.83
C THR A 171 -8.98 -3.41 -9.62
N LEU A 172 -8.18 -4.46 -9.81
CA LEU A 172 -7.74 -5.34 -8.73
C LEU A 172 -6.89 -4.59 -7.71
N ALA A 173 -5.96 -3.75 -8.16
CA ALA A 173 -5.17 -2.88 -7.28
C ALA A 173 -6.07 -1.97 -6.44
N LEU A 174 -7.04 -1.30 -7.05
CA LEU A 174 -7.99 -0.44 -6.33
C LEU A 174 -8.77 -1.20 -5.25
N LEU A 175 -9.32 -2.37 -5.60
CA LEU A 175 -10.10 -3.19 -4.66
C LEU A 175 -9.25 -3.71 -3.50
N ILE A 176 -8.03 -4.18 -3.78
CA ILE A 176 -7.09 -4.64 -2.75
C ILE A 176 -6.69 -3.47 -1.85
N GLY A 177 -6.42 -2.30 -2.41
CA GLY A 177 -6.14 -1.08 -1.66
C GLY A 177 -7.30 -0.71 -0.73
N VAL A 178 -8.54 -0.66 -1.23
CA VAL A 178 -9.72 -0.36 -0.41
C VAL A 178 -9.88 -1.38 0.71
N ALA A 179 -9.76 -2.68 0.41
CA ALA A 179 -9.87 -3.73 1.40
C ALA A 179 -8.77 -3.64 2.47
N TYR A 180 -7.53 -3.38 2.07
CA TYR A 180 -6.39 -3.19 2.96
C TYR A 180 -6.59 -2.00 3.91
N TRP A 181 -6.90 -0.82 3.38
CA TRP A 181 -7.10 0.37 4.21
C TRP A 181 -8.35 0.28 5.07
N ALA A 182 -9.41 -0.39 4.61
CA ALA A 182 -10.55 -0.72 5.44
C ALA A 182 -10.16 -1.66 6.59
N ALA A 183 -9.38 -2.71 6.32
CA ALA A 183 -8.87 -3.62 7.34
C ALA A 183 -8.02 -2.90 8.38
N VAL A 184 -7.16 -1.97 7.98
CA VAL A 184 -6.32 -1.19 8.90
C VAL A 184 -7.14 -0.15 9.68
N LEU A 185 -8.04 0.60 9.05
CA LEU A 185 -8.67 1.77 9.66
C LEU A 185 -10.02 1.47 10.32
N ARG A 186 -10.78 0.49 9.84
CA ARG A 186 -12.18 0.27 10.20
C ARG A 186 -12.46 -0.93 11.08
N THR A 187 -11.47 -1.76 11.36
CA THR A 187 -11.62 -2.96 12.22
C THR A 187 -11.39 -2.66 13.71
N GLY A 188 -11.39 -1.38 14.11
CA GLY A 188 -11.26 -0.96 15.50
C GLY A 188 -12.37 -1.57 16.37
N GLY A 189 -12.00 -2.18 17.49
CA GLY A 189 -12.93 -2.89 18.38
C GLY A 189 -13.19 -4.35 17.99
N MET A 190 -12.97 -4.73 16.72
CA MET A 190 -13.09 -6.11 16.22
C MET A 190 -11.75 -6.85 16.20
N VAL A 191 -10.68 -6.14 15.84
CA VAL A 191 -9.31 -6.67 15.71
C VAL A 191 -8.39 -5.92 16.67
N THR A 192 -7.42 -6.64 17.25
CA THR A 192 -6.47 -6.07 18.20
C THR A 192 -5.60 -5.00 17.52
N LEU A 193 -5.17 -4.01 18.31
CA LEU A 193 -4.30 -2.95 17.82
C LEU A 193 -2.98 -3.50 17.27
N ALA A 194 -2.41 -4.50 17.95
CA ALA A 194 -1.19 -5.18 17.53
C ALA A 194 -1.31 -5.72 16.11
N VAL A 195 -2.39 -6.46 15.80
CA VAL A 195 -2.62 -7.02 14.46
C VAL A 195 -2.77 -5.92 13.41
N ARG A 196 -3.57 -4.89 13.68
CA ARG A 196 -3.75 -3.77 12.74
C ARG A 196 -2.43 -3.04 12.45
N ARG A 197 -1.57 -2.89 13.45
CA ARG A 197 -0.23 -2.34 13.29
C ARG A 197 0.70 -3.27 12.53
N SER A 198 0.68 -4.57 12.80
CA SER A 198 1.47 -5.55 12.05
C SER A 198 1.09 -5.57 10.57
N ILE A 199 -0.21 -5.50 10.25
CA ILE A 199 -0.70 -5.41 8.86
C ILE A 199 -0.23 -4.11 8.20
N LEU A 200 -0.32 -2.98 8.92
CA LEU A 200 0.16 -1.70 8.42
C LEU A 200 1.65 -1.76 8.13
N ILE A 201 2.48 -2.14 9.11
CA ILE A 201 3.93 -2.12 8.97
C ILE A 201 4.41 -3.18 7.99
N GLY A 202 3.93 -4.42 8.07
CA GLY A 202 4.43 -5.51 7.22
C GLY A 202 4.22 -5.25 5.72
N ALA A 203 3.07 -4.72 5.32
CA ALA A 203 2.83 -4.36 3.91
C ALA A 203 3.70 -3.16 3.45
N GLN A 204 3.98 -2.22 4.36
CA GLN A 204 4.79 -1.03 4.08
C GLN A 204 6.30 -1.37 4.04
N GLU A 205 6.74 -2.37 4.80
CA GLU A 205 8.10 -2.90 4.72
C GLU A 205 8.37 -3.57 3.37
N VAL A 206 7.42 -4.33 2.83
CA VAL A 206 7.52 -4.89 1.47
C VAL A 206 7.69 -3.78 0.44
N ALA A 207 6.86 -2.72 0.53
CA ALA A 207 6.97 -1.55 -0.33
C ALA A 207 8.33 -0.84 -0.20
N ALA A 208 8.77 -0.58 1.04
CA ALA A 208 10.04 0.08 1.32
C ALA A 208 11.23 -0.73 0.81
N PHE A 209 11.21 -2.06 0.97
CA PHE A 209 12.26 -2.95 0.47
C PHE A 209 12.31 -2.93 -1.06
N ILE A 210 11.16 -2.99 -1.74
CA ILE A 210 11.08 -2.88 -3.19
C ILE A 210 11.59 -1.52 -3.68
N GLY A 211 11.18 -0.43 -3.03
CA GLY A 211 11.65 0.93 -3.36
C GLY A 211 13.14 1.09 -3.17
N LEU A 212 13.70 0.52 -2.10
CA LEU A 212 15.13 0.51 -1.82
C LEU A 212 15.91 -0.29 -2.88
N LEU A 213 15.44 -1.48 -3.24
CA LEU A 213 16.03 -2.28 -4.32
C LEU A 213 16.02 -1.51 -5.66
N SER A 214 14.94 -0.76 -5.92
CA SER A 214 14.81 0.08 -7.11
C SER A 214 15.81 1.25 -7.11
N LEU A 215 16.12 1.83 -5.95
CA LEU A 215 17.18 2.85 -5.84
C LEU A 215 18.57 2.30 -6.21
N PHE A 216 18.86 1.07 -5.81
CA PHE A 216 20.13 0.43 -6.11
C PHE A 216 20.21 -0.18 -7.52
N GLY A 217 19.14 -0.08 -8.31
CA GLY A 217 19.10 -0.63 -9.67
C GLY A 217 19.09 -2.17 -9.69
N ALA A 218 18.60 -2.81 -8.63
CA ALA A 218 18.56 -4.26 -8.52
C ALA A 218 17.53 -4.93 -9.45
N TRP A 219 16.70 -4.13 -10.13
CA TRP A 219 15.71 -4.60 -11.09
C TRP A 219 16.10 -4.19 -12.51
N GLY A 220 15.82 -5.04 -13.49
CA GLY A 220 16.17 -4.77 -14.90
C GLY A 220 15.53 -3.47 -15.42
N ALA A 221 16.28 -2.74 -16.24
CA ALA A 221 15.83 -1.51 -16.87
C ALA A 221 14.68 -1.76 -17.87
N MET A 222 13.70 -0.86 -17.91
CA MET A 222 12.73 -0.82 -19.02
C MET A 222 13.49 -0.60 -20.33
N ALA A 223 13.25 -1.45 -21.33
CA ALA A 223 13.98 -1.43 -22.60
C ALA A 223 13.60 -0.23 -23.50
N HIS A 224 12.54 0.50 -23.18
CA HIS A 224 11.99 1.57 -24.00
C HIS A 224 12.39 2.95 -23.50
N LYS A 225 12.46 3.92 -24.41
CA LYS A 225 12.67 5.32 -24.07
C LYS A 225 11.47 5.82 -23.25
N SER A 226 11.73 6.31 -22.03
CA SER A 226 10.68 6.82 -21.14
C SER A 226 9.92 7.98 -21.82
N PRO A 227 8.59 8.09 -21.67
CA PRO A 227 7.82 9.23 -22.17
C PRO A 227 8.24 10.56 -21.54
N LEU A 228 8.98 10.52 -20.43
CA LEU A 228 9.54 11.68 -19.74
C LEU A 228 10.95 12.05 -20.21
N ASP A 229 11.47 11.38 -21.25
CA ASP A 229 12.85 11.54 -21.75
C ASP A 229 13.93 11.26 -20.68
N LEU A 230 13.59 10.47 -19.67
CA LEU A 230 14.49 10.04 -18.60
C LEU A 230 15.28 8.81 -19.02
N SER A 231 16.54 8.71 -18.55
CA SER A 231 17.27 7.44 -18.61
C SER A 231 16.56 6.38 -17.76
N SER A 232 16.63 5.11 -18.17
CA SER A 232 15.97 4.00 -17.47
C SER A 232 16.40 3.88 -16.00
N THR A 233 17.69 4.14 -15.71
CA THR A 233 18.21 4.14 -14.33
C THR A 233 17.62 5.26 -13.48
N VAL A 234 17.52 6.49 -14.03
CA VAL A 234 16.94 7.63 -13.29
C VAL A 234 15.45 7.41 -13.07
N ASP A 235 14.73 6.96 -14.08
CA ASP A 235 13.30 6.65 -14.02
C ASP A 235 12.99 5.59 -12.94
N GLN A 236 13.77 4.50 -12.90
CA GLN A 236 13.64 3.45 -11.90
C GLN A 236 13.92 3.96 -10.47
N ARG A 237 14.99 4.75 -10.29
CA ARG A 237 15.35 5.32 -8.98
C ARG A 237 14.28 6.28 -8.47
N LEU A 238 13.75 7.13 -9.34
CA LEU A 238 12.68 8.05 -8.98
C LEU A 238 11.40 7.31 -8.61
N GLY A 239 11.05 6.23 -9.32
CA GLY A 239 9.93 5.37 -8.95
C GLY A 239 10.11 4.76 -7.56
N GLY A 240 11.28 4.18 -7.27
CA GLY A 240 11.59 3.64 -5.95
C GLY A 240 11.58 4.68 -4.83
N LEU A 241 12.16 5.87 -5.08
CA LEU A 241 12.12 6.99 -4.14
C LEU A 241 10.69 7.43 -3.85
N PHE A 242 9.88 7.61 -4.90
CA PHE A 242 8.50 8.02 -4.77
C PHE A 242 7.71 7.05 -3.90
N MET A 243 7.81 5.75 -4.18
CA MET A 243 7.16 4.70 -3.40
C MET A 243 7.55 4.74 -1.91
N MET A 244 8.85 4.91 -1.60
CA MET A 244 9.29 5.00 -0.21
C MET A 244 8.75 6.24 0.50
N VAL A 245 8.76 7.39 -0.18
CA VAL A 245 8.26 8.65 0.36
C VAL A 245 6.75 8.56 0.61
N THR A 246 5.96 8.05 -0.33
CA THR A 246 4.51 7.91 -0.16
C THR A 246 4.19 6.96 0.99
N CYS A 247 4.88 5.82 1.06
CA CYS A 247 4.76 4.86 2.16
C CYS A 247 5.06 5.51 3.51
N GLY A 248 6.17 6.25 3.64
CA GLY A 248 6.53 6.95 4.86
C GLY A 248 5.52 8.02 5.28
N VAL A 249 5.10 8.87 4.34
CA VAL A 249 4.15 9.97 4.58
C VAL A 249 2.77 9.45 5.02
N VAL A 250 2.38 8.26 4.60
CA VAL A 250 1.07 7.67 4.94
C VAL A 250 1.16 6.77 6.17
N ALA A 251 2.13 5.85 6.22
CA ALA A 251 2.22 4.85 7.28
C ALA A 251 2.59 5.46 8.63
N ILE A 252 3.53 6.43 8.67
CA ILE A 252 4.00 7.01 9.93
C ILE A 252 2.87 7.73 10.69
N PRO A 253 2.10 8.65 10.07
CA PRO A 253 1.02 9.33 10.79
C PRO A 253 -0.11 8.37 11.20
N ILE A 254 -0.42 7.36 10.38
CA ILE A 254 -1.45 6.38 10.71
C ILE A 254 -0.98 5.49 11.87
N ALA A 255 0.26 5.01 11.86
CA ALA A 255 0.83 4.24 12.95
C ALA A 255 0.85 5.03 14.27
N ALA A 256 1.18 6.33 14.21
CA ALA A 256 1.12 7.22 15.36
C ALA A 256 -0.31 7.36 15.91
N LYS A 257 -1.31 7.55 15.04
CA LYS A 257 -2.72 7.63 15.46
C LYS A 257 -3.25 6.32 16.04
N LEU A 258 -2.81 5.18 15.50
CA LEU A 258 -3.18 3.86 16.01
C LEU A 258 -2.67 3.67 17.45
N ARG A 259 -1.48 4.17 17.81
CA ARG A 259 -0.96 4.13 19.19
C ARG A 259 -1.81 4.91 20.20
N LEU A 260 -2.53 5.93 19.77
CA LEU A 260 -3.33 6.81 20.64
C LEU A 260 -4.77 6.30 20.84
N SER A 261 -5.15 5.16 20.26
CA SER A 261 -6.55 4.73 20.24
C SER A 261 -7.05 4.25 21.63
N PRO A 262 -8.21 4.75 22.14
CA PRO A 262 -8.66 4.59 23.54
C PRO A 262 -8.88 3.17 24.09
N ALA A 263 -8.88 2.15 23.22
CA ALA A 263 -9.14 0.77 23.64
C ALA A 263 -8.05 0.22 24.59
N GLU A 264 -6.81 0.69 24.47
CA GLU A 264 -5.74 0.36 25.41
C GLU A 264 -5.85 1.17 26.71
N THR A 265 -6.21 2.46 26.65
CA THR A 265 -6.32 3.30 27.85
C THR A 265 -7.47 2.87 28.77
N GLY A 266 -8.56 2.32 28.22
CA GLY A 266 -9.67 1.77 28.99
C GLY A 266 -9.32 0.45 29.70
N ASP A 267 -8.74 -0.51 28.98
CA ASP A 267 -8.33 -1.81 29.53
C ASP A 267 -7.20 -1.67 30.55
N GLN A 268 -6.23 -0.80 30.26
CA GLN A 268 -5.11 -0.50 31.14
C GLN A 268 -5.56 0.26 32.38
N ARG A 269 -6.44 1.29 32.28
CA ARG A 269 -7.07 1.90 33.47
C ARG A 269 -7.86 0.90 34.29
N SER A 270 -8.59 -0.03 33.67
CA SER A 270 -9.36 -1.04 34.39
C SER A 270 -8.44 -1.97 35.18
N LYS A 271 -7.34 -2.42 34.57
CA LYS A 271 -6.32 -3.26 35.18
C LYS A 271 -5.59 -2.54 36.31
N THR A 272 -5.23 -1.27 36.12
CA THR A 272 -4.62 -0.45 37.18
C THR A 272 -5.59 -0.23 38.35
N ARG A 273 -6.88 -0.01 38.06
CA ARG A 273 -7.92 0.16 39.09
C ARG A 273 -8.18 -1.13 39.86
N MET A 274 -8.20 -2.28 39.18
CA MET A 274 -8.31 -3.60 39.83
C MET A 274 -7.07 -3.96 40.64
N ALA A 275 -5.87 -3.64 40.14
CA ALA A 275 -4.63 -3.84 40.88
C ALA A 275 -4.58 -2.97 42.14
N ALA A 276 -5.01 -1.70 42.04
CA ALA A 276 -5.14 -0.80 43.19
C ALA A 276 -6.17 -1.32 44.21
N MET A 277 -7.34 -1.82 43.75
CA MET A 277 -8.35 -2.41 44.64
C MET A 277 -7.84 -3.67 45.36
N ARG A 278 -7.09 -4.53 44.68
CA ARG A 278 -6.48 -5.73 45.29
C ARG A 278 -5.43 -5.35 46.34
N LEU A 279 -4.63 -4.32 46.10
CA LEU A 279 -3.67 -3.80 47.07
C LEU A 279 -4.36 -3.24 48.32
N SER A 280 -5.48 -2.52 48.17
CA SER A 280 -6.27 -2.05 49.31
C SER A 280 -6.98 -3.18 50.06
N ALA A 281 -7.38 -4.26 49.39
CA ALA A 281 -8.01 -5.42 50.04
C ALA A 281 -7.03 -6.21 50.94
N HIS A 282 -5.73 -6.24 50.60
CA HIS A 282 -4.70 -6.88 51.42
C HIS A 282 -4.23 -6.03 52.62
N GLN A 283 -4.57 -4.74 52.66
CA GLN A 283 -4.30 -3.89 53.84
C GLN A 283 -5.37 -4.01 54.93
N PHE A 284 -6.49 -4.69 54.66
CA PHE A 284 -7.56 -4.91 55.63
C PHE A 284 -7.43 -6.30 56.27
N VAL A 285 -6.36 -6.50 57.05
CA VAL A 285 -6.30 -7.62 58.01
C VAL A 285 -6.90 -7.10 59.32
N PRO A 286 -8.10 -7.56 59.74
CA PRO A 286 -8.66 -7.17 61.02
C PRO A 286 -7.76 -7.74 62.10
N ARG A 287 -7.12 -6.87 62.90
CA ARG A 287 -6.49 -7.29 64.15
C ARG A 287 -7.58 -7.88 65.05
N SER A 288 -7.55 -9.19 65.21
CA SER A 288 -8.40 -9.95 66.13
C SER A 288 -8.32 -9.36 67.55
N ARG A 289 -9.45 -8.89 68.08
CA ARG A 289 -9.66 -8.76 69.52
C ARG A 289 -10.37 -10.01 70.02
N SER A 290 -9.75 -10.63 71.01
CA SER A 290 -10.14 -11.89 71.64
C SER A 290 -11.49 -11.83 72.37
N PRO A 291 -12.18 -12.97 72.55
CA PRO A 291 -13.48 -13.06 73.23
C PRO A 291 -13.33 -13.39 74.73
N ARG A 292 -14.08 -12.67 75.58
CA ARG A 292 -14.52 -13.03 76.94
C ARG A 292 -15.31 -11.83 77.49
N ALA A 293 -16.38 -11.94 78.26
CA ALA A 293 -17.37 -12.95 78.58
C ALA A 293 -18.51 -12.14 79.23
N ALA A 294 -19.74 -12.59 79.04
CA ALA A 294 -20.93 -12.01 79.66
C ALA A 294 -20.81 -12.00 81.19
N ILE A 295 -21.44 -11.01 81.85
CA ILE A 295 -22.26 -11.17 83.06
C ILE A 295 -23.25 -9.99 83.11
N MET A 296 -24.52 -10.37 83.32
CA MET A 296 -25.72 -9.65 83.73
C MET A 296 -25.57 -8.35 84.52
N GLY A 297 -26.61 -7.51 84.42
CA GLY A 297 -27.00 -6.62 85.50
C GLY A 297 -27.91 -5.49 85.04
N ASP A 298 -29.20 -5.67 85.29
CA ASP A 298 -30.30 -4.72 85.26
C ASP A 298 -29.91 -3.29 85.69
N ASP A 299 -30.48 -2.26 85.05
CA ASP A 299 -31.49 -1.40 85.66
C ASP A 299 -31.71 -0.06 84.92
N VAL A 300 -33.00 0.26 84.79
CA VAL A 300 -33.63 1.56 85.07
C VAL A 300 -33.45 2.73 84.08
N TRP A 301 -34.63 3.14 83.62
CA TRP A 301 -35.01 4.39 82.97
C TRP A 301 -34.59 5.63 83.76
N ASP A 302 -34.15 6.69 83.06
CA ASP A 302 -34.63 8.06 83.29
C ASP A 302 -34.15 9.05 82.21
N VAL A 303 -35.08 9.95 81.86
CA VAL A 303 -35.06 11.15 80.97
C VAL A 303 -35.19 10.97 79.46
#